data_AF-A0A2I0L9Z1-F1
#
_entry.id   AF-A0A2I0L9Z1-F1
#
_cell.length_a   1.000
_cell.length_b   1.000
_cell.length_c   1.000
_cell.angle_alpha   90.00
_cell.angle_beta   90.00
_cell.angle_gamma   90.00
#
_symmetry.space_group_name_H-M   'P 1'
#
loop_
_entity.id
_entity.type
_entity.pdbx_description
1 polymer ?
#
loop_
_entity_poly.entity_id
_entity_poly.type
_entity_poly.pdbx_seq_one_letter_code
_entity_poly.pdbx_strand_id
1 'polypeptide(L)' 'MEAQRSSSSLIILHNATIVTVDSDSRVFRNGGMAIEHDKIKAIGQSGDILAEFSGTAGEIVDLRGQILLP' A
#
# COMPACT_ATOMS: atom_id res chain seq x y z
N MET A 1 10.12 -28.72 -15.31
CA MET A 1 10.25 -28.09 -13.98
C MET A 1 9.89 -26.63 -14.17
N GLU A 2 8.62 -26.27 -14.01
CA GLU A 2 8.21 -24.87 -14.03
C GLU A 2 8.46 -24.29 -12.64
N ALA A 3 9.34 -23.29 -12.56
CA ALA A 3 9.49 -22.48 -11.37
C ALA A 3 8.23 -21.62 -11.25
N GLN A 4 7.30 -22.06 -10.40
CA GLN A 4 6.14 -21.28 -10.03
C GLN A 4 6.66 -20.02 -9.32
N ARG A 5 6.75 -18.92 -10.06
CA ARG A 5 6.91 -17.59 -9.47
C ARG A 5 5.68 -17.42 -8.58
N SER A 6 5.86 -17.59 -7.27
CA SER A 6 4.87 -17.16 -6.30
C SER A 6 4.76 -15.66 -6.51
N SER A 7 3.76 -15.22 -7.28
CA SER A 7 3.42 -13.81 -7.36
C SER A 7 3.06 -13.43 -5.93
N SER A 8 3.89 -12.61 -5.31
CA SER A 8 3.58 -12.10 -3.99
C SER A 8 2.19 -11.46 -4.05
N SER A 9 1.30 -11.88 -3.15
CA SER A 9 -0.05 -11.35 -3.04
C SER A 9 -0.09 -9.96 -2.37
N LEU A 10 1.09 -9.34 -2.20
CA LEU A 10 1.28 -8.02 -1.64
C LEU A 10 1.23 -6.96 -2.74
N ILE A 11 0.28 -6.05 -2.62
CA ILE A 11 0.11 -4.86 -3.47
C ILE A 11 0.44 -3.63 -2.64
N ILE A 12 1.24 -2.72 -3.19
CA ILE A 12 1.50 -1.40 -2.59
C ILE A 12 0.78 -0.33 -3.41
N LEU A 13 -0.04 0.47 -2.74
CA LEU A 13 -0.57 1.73 -3.27
C LEU A 13 0.22 2.88 -2.63
N HIS A 14 0.78 3.80 -3.41
CA HIS A 14 1.60 4.88 -2.84
C HIS A 14 1.35 6.25 -3.49
N ASN A 15 1.87 7.30 -2.87
CA ASN A 15 1.71 8.71 -3.22
C ASN A 15 0.25 9.24 -3.21
N ALA A 16 -0.68 8.51 -2.58
CA ALA A 16 -2.07 8.93 -2.47
C ALA A 16 -2.27 9.95 -1.34
N THR A 17 -3.39 10.67 -1.35
CA THR A 17 -3.96 11.20 -0.10
C THR A 17 -4.88 10.14 0.47
N ILE A 18 -4.54 9.57 1.63
CA ILE A 18 -5.33 8.51 2.25
C ILE A 18 -6.10 9.08 3.44
N VAL A 19 -7.41 8.89 3.47
CA VAL A 19 -8.28 9.28 4.58
C VAL A 19 -8.78 8.01 5.26
N THR A 20 -8.55 7.89 6.56
CA THR A 20 -9.05 6.77 7.36
C THR A 20 -10.23 7.21 8.23
N VAL A 21 -11.18 6.31 8.44
CA VAL A 21 -12.29 6.47 9.41
C VAL A 21 -12.05 5.66 10.68
N ASP A 22 -10.79 5.52 11.09
CA ASP A 22 -10.44 4.98 12.40
C ASP A 22 -10.73 5.99 13.52
N SER A 23 -10.52 5.58 14.78
CA SER A 23 -10.76 6.42 15.97
C SER A 23 -10.02 7.76 15.94
N ASP A 24 -8.93 7.81 15.19
CA ASP A 24 -8.02 8.95 15.14
C ASP A 24 -8.27 9.82 13.89
N SER A 25 -9.18 9.41 13.00
CA SER A 25 -9.57 10.13 11.77
C SER A 25 -8.36 10.64 10.98
N ARG A 26 -7.37 9.77 10.79
CA ARG A 26 -6.06 10.15 10.24
C ARG A 26 -6.14 10.49 8.75
N VAL A 27 -5.26 11.40 8.32
CA VAL A 27 -5.03 11.74 6.91
C VAL A 27 -3.55 11.66 6.59
N PHE A 28 -3.19 10.79 5.64
CA PHE A 28 -1.84 10.65 5.14
C PHE A 28 -1.71 11.38 3.79
N ARG A 29 -1.15 12.60 3.82
CA ARG A 29 -0.72 13.28 2.58
C ARG A 29 0.55 12.60 2.10
N ASN A 30 0.60 12.20 0.82
CA ASN A 30 1.65 11.32 0.30
C ASN A 30 1.69 9.98 1.06
N GLY A 31 0.52 9.42 1.35
CA GLY A 31 0.35 8.16 2.05
C GLY A 31 0.56 6.94 1.17
N GLY A 32 0.96 5.86 1.83
CA GLY A 32 1.07 4.53 1.26
C GLY A 32 0.21 3.52 2.02
N MET A 33 -0.16 2.45 1.33
CA MET A 33 -0.91 1.32 1.88
C MET A 33 -0.37 0.02 1.29
N ALA A 34 -0.08 -0.95 2.15
CA ALA A 34 0.25 -2.31 1.76
C ALA A 34 -0.97 -3.20 1.99
N ILE A 35 -1.38 -3.91 0.94
CA ILE A 35 -2.54 -4.81 0.94
C ILE A 35 -2.03 -6.21 0.65
N GLU A 36 -2.31 -7.16 1.53
CA GLU A 36 -1.95 -8.57 1.34
C GLU A 36 -3.23 -9.38 1.25
N HIS A 37 -3.44 -10.02 0.10
CA HIS A 37 -4.72 -10.65 -0.26
C HIS A 37 -5.88 -9.65 -0.25
N ASP A 38 -6.75 -9.69 0.76
CA ASP A 38 -7.95 -8.88 0.93
C ASP A 38 -7.91 -7.98 2.17
N LYS A 39 -6.73 -7.84 2.80
CA LYS A 39 -6.56 -7.08 4.05
C LYS A 39 -5.49 -6.03 3.93
N ILE A 40 -5.76 -4.88 4.55
CA ILE A 40 -4.76 -3.84 4.78
C ILE A 40 -3.75 -4.39 5.79
N LYS A 41 -2.54 -4.65 5.33
CA LYS A 41 -1.41 -5.11 6.15
C LYS A 41 -0.75 -3.94 6.88
N ALA A 42 -0.61 -2.81 6.20
CA ALA A 42 -0.07 -1.57 6.76
C ALA A 42 -0.60 -0.34 6.02
N ILE A 43 -0.65 0.79 6.73
CA ILE A 43 -0.97 2.12 6.19
C ILE A 43 -0.07 3.16 6.88
N GLY A 44 0.47 4.10 6.11
CA GLY A 44 1.39 5.11 6.64
C GLY A 44 1.84 6.11 5.59
N GLN A 45 3.03 6.69 5.77
CA GLN A 45 3.68 7.51 4.75
C GLN A 45 4.18 6.63 3.60
N SER A 46 4.16 7.15 2.36
CA SER A 46 4.59 6.38 1.19
C SER A 46 6.04 5.89 1.30
N GLY A 47 6.93 6.74 1.83
CA GLY A 47 8.33 6.38 2.00
C GLY A 47 8.52 5.17 2.90
N ASP A 48 7.82 5.15 4.03
CA ASP A 48 7.91 4.07 5.02
C ASP A 48 7.36 2.76 4.45
N ILE A 49 6.18 2.81 3.81
CA ILE A 49 5.55 1.64 3.18
C ILE A 49 6.42 1.09 2.05
N LEU A 50 6.98 1.95 1.20
CA LEU A 50 7.88 1.50 0.13
C LEU A 50 9.16 0.89 0.69
N ALA A 51 9.78 1.52 1.70
CA ALA A 51 11.01 1.01 2.31
C ALA A 51 10.80 -0.38 2.94
N GLU A 52 9.65 -0.60 3.58
CA GLU A 52 9.36 -1.86 4.27
C GLU A 52 8.93 -2.99 3.31
N PHE A 53 8.11 -2.68 2.30
CA PHE A 53 7.39 -3.70 1.54
C PHE A 53 7.81 -3.86 0.08
N SER A 54 8.53 -2.89 -0.53
CA SER A 54 8.80 -2.92 -1.98
C SER A 54 9.63 -4.12 -2.45
N GLY A 55 10.50 -4.66 -1.58
CA GLY A 55 11.32 -5.83 -1.90
C GLY A 55 10.53 -7.14 -2.06
N THR A 56 9.30 -7.19 -1.54
CA THR A 56 8.42 -8.37 -1.61
C THR A 56 7.10 -8.08 -2.31
N ALA A 57 6.85 -6.86 -2.77
CA ALA A 57 5.60 -6.52 -3.47
C ALA A 57 5.51 -7.20 -4.84
N GLY A 58 4.36 -7.80 -5.13
CA GLY A 58 4.04 -8.30 -6.47
C GLY A 58 3.59 -7.19 -7.43
N GLU A 59 3.05 -6.11 -6.87
CA GLU A 59 2.56 -4.95 -7.60
C GLU A 59 2.77 -3.67 -6.78
N ILE A 60 3.16 -2.59 -7.46
CA ILE A 60 3.33 -1.26 -6.88
C ILE A 60 2.64 -0.25 -7.79
N VAL A 61 1.67 0.49 -7.25
CA VAL A 61 0.82 1.43 -7.99
C VAL A 61 1.03 2.85 -7.49
N ASP A 62 1.48 3.75 -8.37
CA ASP A 62 1.59 5.19 -8.08
C ASP A 62 0.23 5.86 -8.23
N LEU A 63 -0.29 6.41 -7.15
CA LEU A 63 -1.58 7.09 -7.05
C LEU A 63 -1.42 8.59 -6.79
N ARG A 64 -0.32 9.20 -7.24
CA ARG A 64 -0.09 10.63 -7.10
C ARG A 64 -1.27 11.46 -7.58
N GLY A 65 -1.72 12.37 -6.72
CA GLY A 65 -2.86 13.25 -7.00
C GLY A 65 -4.23 12.60 -6.83
N GLN A 66 -4.28 11.31 -6.48
CA GLN A 66 -5.52 10.60 -6.17
C GLN A 66 -5.81 10.60 -4.66
N ILE A 67 -7.07 10.37 -4.32
CA ILE A 67 -7.56 10.22 -2.94
C ILE A 67 -8.05 8.78 -2.75
N LEU A 68 -7.60 8.13 -1.68
CA LEU A 68 -8.16 6.85 -1.21
C LEU A 68 -9.09 7.10 -0.03
N LEU A 69 -10.32 6.60 -0.17
CA LEU A 69 -11.39 6.68 0.83
C LEU A 69 -11.81 5.25 1.23
N PRO A 70 -12.40 5.07 2.43
CA PRO A 70 -12.96 3.79 2.88
C PRO A 70 -14.15 3.31 2.05
#